data_AF-A0A7W0STF9-F1
#
_entry.id   AF-A0A7W0STF9-F1
#
_cell.length_a   1.000
_cell.length_b   1.000
_cell.length_c   1.000
_cell.angle_alpha   90.00
_cell.angle_beta   90.00
_cell.angle_gamma   90.00
#
_symmetry.space_group_name_H-M   'P 1'
#
loop_
_entity.id
_entity.type
_entity.pdbx_description
1 polymer ?
#
loop_
_entity_poly.entity_id
_entity_poly.type
_entity_poly.pdbx_seq_one_letter_code
_entity_poly.pdbx_strand_id
1 'polypeptide(L)' 'SKQAEIGFEPEQAATFAAHETAWTWFQSQPPGYQRQATWWVISAKRPETRDRRLLQLIDDSANGRRLKQFARG' A
#
# COMPACT_ATOMS: atom_id res chain seq x y z
N SER A 1 -22.24 7.34 -8.56
CA SER A 1 -21.27 7.07 -7.47
C SER A 1 -19.91 6.83 -8.08
N LYS A 2 -19.04 7.85 -8.10
CA LYS A 2 -17.78 7.80 -8.83
C LYS A 2 -16.64 7.67 -7.81
N GLN A 3 -16.53 6.50 -7.17
CA GLN A 3 -15.29 6.13 -6.50
C GLN A 3 -14.30 5.86 -7.62
N ALA A 4 -13.54 6.88 -8.03
CA ALA A 4 -12.36 6.64 -8.85
C ALA A 4 -11.48 5.66 -8.09
N GLU A 5 -11.10 4.57 -8.74
CA GLU A 5 -10.29 3.51 -8.16
C GLU A 5 -9.04 4.12 -7.51
N ILE A 6 -9.03 4.16 -6.17
CA ILE A 6 -7.84 4.57 -5.41
C ILE A 6 -6.84 3.43 -5.59
N GLY A 7 -6.03 3.54 -6.64
CA GLY A 7 -4.99 2.58 -7.01
C GLY A 7 -3.61 3.20 -6.87
N PHE A 8 -2.60 2.35 -6.81
CA PHE A 8 -1.22 2.78 -6.98
C PHE A 8 -1.00 3.30 -8.40
N GLU A 9 -0.03 4.21 -8.58
CA GLU A 9 0.46 4.53 -9.92
C GLU A 9 0.97 3.24 -10.60
N PRO A 10 0.93 3.10 -11.94
CA PRO A 10 1.27 1.85 -12.61
C PRO A 10 2.65 1.28 -12.25
N GLU A 11 3.66 2.13 -12.12
CA GLU A 11 5.02 1.74 -11.71
C GLU A 11 5.07 1.25 -10.25
N GLN A 12 4.29 1.89 -9.38
CA GLN A 12 4.18 1.50 -7.97
C GLN A 12 3.43 0.18 -7.83
N ALA A 13 2.37 -0.02 -8.61
CA ALA A 13 1.62 -1.27 -8.67
C ALA A 13 2.52 -2.41 -9.17
N ALA A 14 3.28 -2.20 -10.24
CA ALA A 14 4.23 -3.19 -10.76
C ALA A 14 5.32 -3.52 -9.74
N THR A 15 5.88 -2.51 -9.08
CA THR A 15 6.87 -2.70 -8.02
C THR A 15 6.31 -3.53 -6.87
N PHE A 16 5.12 -3.18 -6.37
CA PHE A 16 4.50 -3.93 -5.28
C PHE A 16 4.14 -5.37 -5.69
N ALA A 17 3.57 -5.55 -6.88
CA ALA A 17 3.21 -6.87 -7.41
C ALA A 17 4.42 -7.78 -7.63
N ALA A 18 5.61 -7.22 -7.93
CA ALA A 18 6.85 -8.00 -8.03
C ALA A 18 7.30 -8.60 -6.68
N HIS A 19 6.83 -8.05 -5.55
CA HIS A 19 7.04 -8.64 -4.23
C HIS A 19 5.87 -9.56 -3.86
N GLU A 20 5.85 -10.77 -4.45
CA GLU A 20 4.71 -11.71 -4.37
C GLU A 20 4.19 -11.96 -2.95
N THR A 21 5.08 -12.19 -1.98
CA THR A 21 4.70 -12.40 -0.57
C THR A 21 3.98 -11.19 0.02
N ALA A 22 4.53 -9.99 -0.21
CA ALA A 22 3.98 -8.74 0.27
C ALA A 22 2.63 -8.45 -0.38
N TRP A 23 2.55 -8.61 -1.70
CA TRP A 23 1.34 -8.38 -2.50
C TRP A 23 0.20 -9.31 -2.09
N THR A 24 0.49 -10.61 -1.94
CA THR A 24 -0.49 -11.63 -1.53
C THR A 24 -1.03 -11.33 -0.13
N TRP A 25 -0.14 -11.04 0.82
CA TRP A 25 -0.56 -10.70 2.18
C TRP A 25 -1.40 -9.41 2.20
N PHE A 26 -1.01 -8.38 1.45
CA PHE A 26 -1.73 -7.11 1.34
C PHE A 26 -3.14 -7.30 0.78
N GLN A 27 -3.29 -8.06 -0.30
CA GLN A 27 -4.59 -8.36 -0.90
C GLN A 27 -5.50 -9.18 0.02
N SER A 28 -4.95 -9.96 0.95
CA SER A 28 -5.74 -10.69 1.95
C SER A 28 -6.29 -9.78 3.07
N GLN A 29 -5.79 -8.54 3.21
CA GLN A 29 -6.24 -7.64 4.27
C GLN A 29 -7.65 -7.11 4.00
N PRO A 30 -8.41 -6.68 5.04
CA PRO A 30 -9.73 -6.10 4.84
C PRO A 30 -9.71 -4.90 3.86
N PRO A 31 -10.73 -4.73 3.00
CA PRO A 31 -10.77 -3.65 2.01
C PRO A 31 -10.58 -2.24 2.61
N GLY A 32 -10.98 -2.04 3.87
CA GLY A 32 -10.75 -0.79 4.60
C GLY A 32 -9.28 -0.50 4.89
N TYR A 33 -8.48 -1.52 5.21
CA TYR A 33 -7.03 -1.36 5.37
C TYR A 33 -6.36 -1.11 4.04
N GLN A 34 -6.72 -1.87 3.01
CA GLN A 34 -6.14 -1.70 1.66
C GLN A 34 -6.31 -0.26 1.17
N ARG A 35 -7.52 0.29 1.26
CA ARG A 35 -7.80 1.69 0.86
C ARG A 35 -7.00 2.70 1.66
N GLN A 36 -6.90 2.55 2.98
CA GLN A 36 -6.16 3.47 3.84
C GLN A 36 -4.66 3.44 3.54
N ALA A 37 -4.09 2.24 3.37
CA ALA A 37 -2.69 2.06 3.01
C ALA A 37 -2.37 2.64 1.63
N THR A 38 -3.19 2.35 0.61
CA THR A 38 -3.03 2.91 -0.73
C THR A 38 -3.12 4.44 -0.70
N TRP A 39 -4.14 5.01 -0.02
CA TRP A 39 -4.29 6.45 0.12
C TRP A 39 -3.09 7.09 0.84
N TRP A 40 -2.56 6.45 1.88
CA TRP A 40 -1.36 6.93 2.56
C TRP A 40 -0.16 6.99 1.62
N VAL A 41 0.02 6.03 0.71
CA VAL A 41 1.09 6.09 -0.30
C VAL A 41 0.82 7.23 -1.28
N ILE A 42 -0.33 7.24 -1.97
CA ILE A 42 -0.57 8.17 -3.09
C ILE A 42 -0.81 9.62 -2.65
N SER A 43 -1.26 9.86 -1.41
CA SER A 43 -1.50 11.22 -0.89
C SER A 43 -0.22 12.03 -0.65
N ALA A 44 0.96 11.39 -0.68
CA ALA A 44 2.22 12.11 -0.57
C ALA A 44 2.48 12.99 -1.81
N LYS A 45 2.66 14.30 -1.57
CA LYS A 45 2.85 15.31 -2.62
C LYS A 45 4.13 15.11 -3.44
N ARG A 46 5.20 14.61 -2.81
CA ARG A 46 6.50 14.41 -3.46
C ARG A 46 6.66 12.96 -3.92
N PRO A 47 7.11 12.70 -5.17
CA PRO A 47 7.33 11.34 -5.68
C PRO A 47 8.19 10.48 -4.76
N GLU A 48 9.35 10.99 -4.35
CA GLU A 48 10.29 10.31 -3.44
C GLU A 48 9.63 9.86 -2.13
N THR A 49 8.68 10.66 -1.63
CA THR A 49 7.94 10.30 -0.42
C THR A 49 6.95 9.17 -0.68
N ARG A 50 6.28 9.17 -1.84
CA ARG A 50 5.40 8.07 -2.24
C ARG A 50 6.20 6.77 -2.35
N ASP A 51 7.37 6.81 -2.96
CA ASP A 51 8.21 5.62 -3.16
C ASP A 51 8.71 5.07 -1.81
N ARG A 52 9.17 5.94 -0.91
CA ARG A 52 9.53 5.52 0.45
C ARG A 52 8.35 4.91 1.22
N ARG A 53 7.14 5.45 1.07
CA ARG A 53 5.92 4.91 1.69
C ARG A 53 5.55 3.56 1.08
N LEU A 54 5.68 3.42 -0.24
CA LEU A 54 5.45 2.15 -0.94
C LEU A 54 6.41 1.07 -0.42
N LEU A 55 7.71 1.37 -0.33
CA LEU A 55 8.70 0.45 0.21
C LEU A 55 8.40 0.04 1.65
N GLN A 56 7.95 0.98 2.49
CA GLN A 56 7.51 0.66 3.85
C GLN A 56 6.29 -0.29 3.87
N LEU A 57 5.32 -0.04 2.99
CA LEU A 57 4.14 -0.91 2.87
C LEU A 57 4.54 -2.32 2.38
N ILE A 58 5.46 -2.41 1.42
CA ILE A 58 6.01 -3.67 0.92
C ILE A 58 6.71 -4.42 2.06
N ASP A 59 7.62 -3.77 2.80
CA ASP A 59 8.37 -4.40 3.89
C ASP A 59 7.44 -4.92 4.99
N ASP A 60 6.52 -4.09 5.48
CA ASP A 60 5.57 -4.52 6.51
C ASP A 60 4.69 -5.66 6.02
N SER A 61 4.19 -5.59 4.77
CA SER A 61 3.36 -6.64 4.18
C SER A 61 4.13 -7.95 3.97
N ALA A 62 5.39 -7.89 3.54
CA ALA A 62 6.26 -9.06 3.41
C ALA A 62 6.49 -9.76 4.75
N ASN A 63 6.51 -8.99 5.83
CA ASN A 63 6.63 -9.47 7.20
C ASN A 63 5.28 -9.84 7.84
N GLY A 64 4.18 -9.78 7.09
CA GLY A 64 2.84 -10.07 7.60
C GLY A 64 2.30 -9.07 8.62
N ARG A 65 2.79 -7.82 8.59
CA ARG A 65 2.43 -6.73 9.50
C ARG A 65 1.63 -5.66 8.79
N ARG A 66 0.66 -5.07 9.50
CA ARG A 66 0.02 -3.83 9.07
C ARG A 66 0.95 -2.64 9.32
N LEU A 67 0.83 -1.61 8.49
CA LEU A 67 1.50 -0.32 8.73
C LEU A 67 1.21 0.17 10.15
N LYS A 68 2.25 0.58 10.89
CA LYS A 68 2.15 0.94 12.32
C LYS A 68 1.06 1.97 12.62
N GLN A 69 0.84 2.96 11.75
CA GLN A 69 -0.22 3.96 11.95
C GLN A 69 -1.65 3.41 11.77
N PHE A 70 -1.82 2.23 11.19
CA PHE A 70 -3.09 1.55 10.96
C PHE A 70 -3.20 0.21 11.72
N ALA A 71 -2.16 -0.15 12.48
CA ALA A 71 -2.09 -1.38 13.26
C ALA A 71 -2.65 -1.23 14.68
N ARG A 72 -2.96 -0.01 15.13
CA ARG A 72 -3.54 0.23 16.46
C ARG A 72 -5.06 0.26 16.40
N GLY A 73 -5.65 -0.80 16.95
CA GLY A 73 -7.05 -0.98 17.30
C GLY A 73 -7.12 -2.02 18.41
#